data_AF-A0A061FSX4-F1
#
_entry.id   AF-A0A061FSX4-F1
#
_cell.length_a   1.000
_cell.length_b   1.000
_cell.length_c   1.000
_cell.angle_alpha   90.00
_cell.angle_beta   90.00
_cell.angle_gamma   90.00
#
_symmetry.space_group_name_H-M   'P 1'
#
loop_
_entity.id
_entity.type
_entity.pdbx_description
1 polymer ?
#
loop_
_entity_poly.entity_id
_entity_poly.type
_entity_poly.pdbx_seq_one_letter_code
_entity_poly.pdbx_strand_id
1 'polypeptide(L)'
;MFHKVHTCTVYGLQGRFVTASAKIIGELMSHKLQANGVALRSKDIIDEIRVQWGLECLYGKAWQAKKYAERLVFGPSEESFQLLPSYFYMLEQKNLDTVTIMATGKFKSVLFVAVCKDANECIYPVAFGIGHVEEEDSRTWFLRKLHDAVGCPENTMFISDQHLDIKKIIQNVYPEAHHSLCGYH
;
A
#
# COMPACT_ATOMS: atom_id res chain seq x y z
N MET A 1 -57.44 6.33 -16.43
CA MET A 1 -57.10 7.77 -16.53
C MET A 1 -55.90 8.01 -15.61
N PHE A 2 -54.69 8.15 -16.17
CA PHE A 2 -53.47 8.36 -15.38
C PHE A 2 -53.38 9.84 -15.00
N HIS A 3 -53.38 10.16 -13.70
CA HIS A 3 -53.18 11.52 -13.22
C HIS A 3 -51.70 11.90 -13.33
N LYS A 4 -51.41 12.90 -14.16
CA LYS A 4 -50.07 13.38 -14.55
C LYS A 4 -49.58 14.53 -13.65
N VAL A 5 -49.84 14.46 -12.35
CA VAL A 5 -49.32 15.44 -11.39
C VAL A 5 -48.72 14.70 -10.21
N HIS A 6 -47.40 14.71 -10.13
CA HIS A 6 -46.64 14.17 -9.02
C HIS A 6 -46.63 15.21 -7.90
N THR A 7 -47.40 14.99 -6.84
CA THR A 7 -47.52 15.89 -5.68
C THR A 7 -46.47 15.62 -4.59
N CYS A 8 -45.31 15.04 -4.91
CA CYS A 8 -44.25 14.94 -3.90
C CYS A 8 -43.64 16.31 -3.61
N THR A 9 -44.00 16.84 -2.44
CA THR A 9 -43.34 17.96 -1.78
C THR A 9 -41.90 17.59 -1.45
N VAL A 10 -40.95 18.41 -1.93
CA VAL A 10 -39.50 18.30 -1.70
C VAL A 10 -39.11 18.33 -0.21
N TYR A 11 -40.05 18.72 0.66
CA TYR A 11 -39.88 18.80 2.11
C TYR A 11 -39.75 17.46 2.86
N GLY A 12 -39.87 16.32 2.17
CA GLY A 12 -39.67 14.97 2.76
C GLY A 12 -38.22 14.44 2.77
N LEU A 13 -37.24 15.20 2.28
CA LEU A 13 -35.83 14.77 2.19
C LEU A 13 -34.92 15.37 3.29
N GLN A 14 -35.45 15.62 4.48
CA GLN A 14 -34.68 16.07 5.67
C GLN A 14 -33.77 14.96 6.27
N GLY A 15 -33.10 14.18 5.43
CA GLY A 15 -32.15 13.14 5.86
C GLY A 15 -31.08 12.75 4.86
N ARG A 16 -31.01 13.37 3.67
CA ARG A 16 -29.92 13.13 2.72
C ARG A 16 -29.04 14.35 2.67
N PHE A 17 -27.96 14.32 3.44
CA PHE A 17 -26.79 15.17 3.18
C PHE A 17 -26.45 15.07 1.69
N VAL A 18 -26.25 16.20 1.01
CA VAL A 18 -25.82 16.22 -0.40
C VAL A 18 -24.39 15.71 -0.45
N THR A 19 -24.22 14.39 -0.38
CA THR A 19 -22.89 13.80 -0.35
C THR A 19 -22.41 13.62 -1.79
N ALA A 20 -21.28 14.23 -2.14
CA ALA A 20 -20.61 13.98 -3.42
C ALA A 20 -20.36 12.47 -3.62
N SER A 21 -20.26 12.03 -4.87
CA SER A 21 -19.93 10.64 -5.18
C SER A 21 -18.45 10.37 -4.86
N ALA A 22 -18.11 9.13 -4.53
CA ALA A 22 -16.70 8.73 -4.34
C ALA A 22 -15.84 9.06 -5.57
N LYS A 23 -16.43 9.02 -6.77
CA LYS A 23 -15.75 9.37 -8.02
C LYS A 23 -15.35 10.84 -8.06
N ILE A 24 -16.29 11.76 -7.81
CA ILE A 24 -16.02 13.21 -7.79
C ILE A 24 -14.96 13.53 -6.72
N ILE A 25 -15.12 12.97 -5.52
CA ILE A 25 -14.14 13.14 -4.44
C ILE A 25 -12.76 12.63 -4.90
N GLY A 26 -12.70 11.46 -5.54
CA GLY A 26 -11.45 10.89 -6.04
C GLY A 26 -10.80 11.72 -7.16
N GLU A 27 -11.58 12.31 -8.07
CA GLU A 27 -11.07 13.23 -9.12
C GLU A 27 -10.50 14.52 -8.51
N LEU A 28 -11.12 15.06 -7.47
CA LEU A 28 -10.60 16.23 -6.75
C LEU A 28 -9.31 15.90 -6.01
N MET A 29 -9.24 14.71 -5.40
CA MET A 29 -8.09 14.28 -4.62
C MET A 29 -6.91 13.80 -5.48
N SER A 30 -7.14 13.32 -6.71
CA SER A 30 -6.07 12.83 -7.60
C SER A 30 -5.06 13.92 -7.95
N HIS A 31 -5.52 15.15 -8.17
CA HIS A 31 -4.65 16.29 -8.44
C HIS A 31 -3.71 16.58 -7.25
N LYS A 32 -4.20 16.45 -6.01
CA LYS A 32 -3.37 16.60 -4.81
C LYS A 32 -2.38 15.46 -4.64
N LEU A 33 -2.82 14.24 -4.95
CA LEU A 33 -1.96 13.05 -4.91
C LEU A 33 -0.80 13.16 -5.90
N GLN A 34 -1.05 13.70 -7.11
CA GLN A 34 0.00 13.99 -8.11
C GLN A 34 1.00 15.05 -7.63
N ALA A 35 0.52 16.13 -7.01
CA ALA A 35 1.39 17.23 -6.58
C ALA A 35 2.29 16.86 -5.38
N ASN A 36 1.79 16.07 -4.45
CA ASN A 36 2.47 15.83 -3.18
C ASN A 36 3.13 14.44 -3.09
N GLY A 37 2.73 13.46 -3.91
CA GLY A 37 3.26 12.09 -3.87
C GLY A 37 2.97 11.32 -2.57
N VAL A 38 2.24 11.90 -1.61
CA VAL A 38 1.93 11.28 -0.32
C VAL A 38 0.62 10.48 -0.42
N ALA A 39 0.65 9.25 0.08
CA ALA A 39 -0.53 8.41 0.21
C ALA A 39 -1.62 9.09 1.06
N LEU A 40 -2.79 9.34 0.47
CA LEU A 40 -3.90 9.98 1.16
C LEU A 40 -4.51 9.01 2.20
N ARG A 41 -4.64 9.43 3.46
CA ARG A 41 -5.43 8.67 4.44
C ARG A 41 -6.90 9.00 4.27
N SER A 42 -7.78 8.02 4.44
CA SER A 42 -9.22 8.24 4.32
C SER A 42 -9.73 9.32 5.28
N LYS A 43 -9.11 9.47 6.46
CA LYS A 43 -9.42 10.55 7.41
C LYS A 43 -9.07 11.93 6.86
N ASP A 44 -7.88 12.07 6.26
CA ASP A 44 -7.46 13.33 5.64
C ASP A 44 -8.43 13.74 4.52
N ILE A 45 -8.93 12.78 3.74
CA ILE A 45 -9.93 13.03 2.69
C ILE A 45 -11.24 13.54 3.30
N ILE A 46 -11.70 12.96 4.42
CA ILE A 46 -12.93 13.41 5.09
C ILE A 46 -12.76 14.84 5.61
N ASP A 47 -11.65 15.10 6.30
CA ASP A 47 -11.36 16.42 6.88
C ASP A 47 -11.24 17.48 5.77
N GLU A 48 -10.55 17.16 4.68
CA GLU A 48 -10.40 18.05 3.53
C GLU A 48 -11.75 18.35 2.86
N ILE A 49 -12.57 17.31 2.64
CA ILE A 49 -13.87 17.47 1.98
C ILE A 49 -14.80 18.35 2.81
N ARG A 50 -14.69 18.24 4.13
CA ARG A 50 -15.41 19.10 5.08
C ARG A 50 -14.87 20.53 5.09
N VAL A 51 -13.55 20.71 5.10
CA VAL A 51 -12.92 22.05 5.20
C VAL A 51 -13.05 22.84 3.91
N GLN A 52 -12.76 22.25 2.75
CA GLN A 52 -12.74 22.98 1.47
C GLN A 52 -14.13 23.16 0.86
N TRP A 53 -15.03 22.18 1.03
CA TRP A 53 -16.33 22.18 0.34
C TRP A 53 -17.53 22.11 1.29
N GLY A 54 -17.33 22.02 2.61
CA GLY A 54 -18.43 21.95 3.58
C GLY A 54 -19.27 20.67 3.46
N LEU A 55 -18.75 19.63 2.80
CA LEU A 55 -19.48 18.40 2.54
C LEU A 55 -19.18 17.33 3.59
N GLU A 56 -20.22 16.61 4.00
CA GLU A 56 -20.08 15.42 4.84
C GLU A 56 -19.68 14.20 4.00
N CYS A 57 -18.67 13.45 4.46
CA CYS A 57 -18.16 12.26 3.79
C CYS A 57 -18.04 11.09 4.77
N LEU A 58 -18.74 9.99 4.48
CA LEU A 58 -18.61 8.76 5.25
C LEU A 58 -17.25 8.10 4.98
N TYR A 59 -16.68 7.45 6.00
CA TYR A 59 -15.38 6.77 5.89
C TYR A 59 -15.28 5.79 4.71
N GLY A 60 -16.29 4.93 4.53
CA GLY A 60 -16.31 3.98 3.41
C GLY A 60 -16.27 4.66 2.04
N LYS A 61 -16.89 5.85 1.93
CA LYS A 61 -16.86 6.65 0.71
C LYS A 61 -15.51 7.31 0.49
N ALA A 62 -14.88 7.83 1.55
CA ALA A 62 -13.52 8.35 1.49
C ALA A 62 -12.51 7.27 1.08
N TRP A 63 -12.66 6.04 1.58
CA TRP A 63 -11.83 4.91 1.15
C TRP A 63 -12.04 4.54 -0.32
N GLN A 64 -13.29 4.52 -0.81
CA GLN A 64 -13.56 4.31 -2.23
C GLN A 64 -12.98 5.42 -3.09
N ALA A 65 -13.10 6.68 -2.65
CA ALA A 65 -12.53 7.84 -3.33
C ALA A 65 -11.00 7.79 -3.39
N LYS A 66 -10.36 7.38 -2.27
CA LYS A 66 -8.92 7.11 -2.21
C LYS A 66 -8.50 6.12 -3.28
N LYS A 67 -9.13 4.94 -3.33
CA LYS A 67 -8.81 3.91 -4.33
C LYS A 67 -9.00 4.39 -5.77
N TYR A 68 -10.03 5.21 -5.99
CA TYR A 68 -10.28 5.80 -7.30
C TYR A 68 -9.18 6.81 -7.68
N ALA A 69 -8.81 7.69 -6.75
CA ALA A 69 -7.74 8.67 -6.94
C ALA A 69 -6.39 7.98 -7.20
N GLU A 70 -6.01 6.98 -6.39
CA GLU A 70 -4.78 6.21 -6.58
C GLU A 70 -4.73 5.53 -7.95
N ARG A 71 -5.85 4.93 -8.38
CA ARG A 71 -5.94 4.31 -9.71
C ARG A 71 -5.82 5.32 -10.85
N LEU A 72 -6.33 6.54 -10.68
CA LEU A 72 -6.20 7.60 -11.68
C LEU A 72 -4.75 8.11 -11.79
N VAL A 73 -4.02 8.18 -10.68
CA VAL A 73 -2.66 8.74 -10.64
C VAL A 73 -1.60 7.71 -10.99
N PHE A 74 -1.69 6.52 -10.40
CA PHE A 74 -0.66 5.48 -10.53
C PHE A 74 -1.02 4.39 -11.55
N GLY A 75 -2.23 4.45 -12.11
CA GLY A 75 -2.76 3.41 -12.97
C GLY A 75 -3.18 2.14 -12.20
N PRO A 76 -3.54 1.06 -12.91
CA PRO A 76 -3.74 -0.25 -12.33
C PRO A 76 -2.45 -0.73 -11.62
N SER A 77 -2.60 -1.40 -10.48
CA SER A 77 -1.45 -1.96 -9.75
C SER A 77 -0.62 -2.92 -10.62
N GLU A 78 -1.25 -3.63 -11.57
CA GLU A 78 -0.57 -4.54 -12.49
C GLU A 78 0.47 -3.83 -13.38
N GLU A 79 0.22 -2.58 -13.78
CA GLU A 79 1.16 -1.82 -14.60
C GLU A 79 2.42 -1.43 -13.81
N SER A 80 2.26 -1.10 -12.51
CA SER A 80 3.42 -0.84 -11.64
C SER A 80 4.33 -2.06 -11.50
N PHE A 81 3.75 -3.27 -11.43
CA PHE A 81 4.53 -4.51 -11.40
C PHE A 81 5.28 -4.79 -12.72
N GLN A 82 4.77 -4.32 -13.86
CA GLN A 82 5.47 -4.44 -15.15
C GLN A 82 6.74 -3.59 -15.24
N LEU A 83 6.91 -2.60 -14.35
CA LEU A 83 8.10 -1.75 -14.30
C LEU A 83 9.25 -2.39 -13.50
N LEU A 84 8.97 -3.40 -12.67
CA LEU A 84 9.98 -4.09 -11.85
C LEU A 84 11.16 -4.66 -12.68
N PRO A 85 10.95 -5.30 -13.85
CA PRO A 85 12.03 -5.67 -14.76
C PRO A 85 13.01 -4.54 -15.08
N SER A 86 12.49 -3.37 -15.43
CA SER A 86 13.32 -2.23 -15.83
C SER A 86 14.03 -1.62 -14.62
N TYR A 87 13.36 -1.59 -13.46
CA TYR A 87 13.96 -1.16 -12.20
C TYR A 87 15.12 -2.06 -11.78
N PHE A 88 14.95 -3.38 -11.81
CA PHE A 88 16.01 -4.32 -11.46
C PHE A 88 17.18 -4.29 -12.46
N TYR A 89 16.90 -4.16 -13.75
CA TYR A 89 17.94 -3.95 -14.76
C TYR A 89 18.81 -2.72 -14.42
N MET A 90 18.18 -1.60 -14.07
CA MET A 90 18.91 -0.38 -13.68
C MET A 90 19.69 -0.55 -12.37
N LEU A 91 19.19 -1.34 -11.42
CA LEU A 91 19.90 -1.65 -10.18
C LEU A 91 21.16 -2.47 -10.43
N GLU A 92 21.09 -3.50 -11.28
CA GLU A 92 22.24 -4.32 -11.67
C GLU A 92 23.35 -3.47 -12.31
N GLN A 93 22.98 -2.51 -13.16
CA GLN A 93 23.95 -1.62 -13.81
C GLN A 93 24.67 -0.69 -12.82
N LYS A 94 23.99 -0.26 -11.76
CA LYS A 94 24.57 0.65 -10.77
C LYS A 94 25.31 -0.05 -9.65
N ASN A 95 24.97 -1.30 -9.36
CA ASN A 95 25.50 -2.08 -8.25
C ASN A 95 25.89 -3.47 -8.75
N LEU A 96 27.16 -3.63 -9.13
CA LEU A 96 27.69 -4.80 -9.85
C LEU A 96 27.51 -6.16 -9.12
N ASP A 97 27.27 -6.14 -7.80
CA ASP A 97 27.06 -7.32 -6.95
C ASP A 97 25.58 -7.58 -6.60
N THR A 98 24.65 -6.90 -7.26
CA THR A 98 23.21 -7.11 -7.02
C THR A 98 22.77 -8.45 -7.58
N VAL A 99 22.24 -9.33 -6.71
CA VAL A 99 21.61 -10.58 -7.13
C VAL A 99 20.12 -10.34 -7.38
N THR A 100 19.71 -10.30 -8.65
CA THR A 100 18.30 -10.27 -9.04
C THR A 100 17.84 -11.63 -9.55
N ILE A 101 16.73 -12.15 -9.00
CA ILE A 101 16.01 -13.29 -9.55
C ILE A 101 14.56 -12.84 -9.77
N MET A 102 14.12 -12.79 -11.02
CA MET A 102 12.80 -12.28 -11.37
C MET A 102 12.01 -13.30 -12.21
N ALA A 103 10.87 -13.73 -11.69
CA ALA A 103 9.86 -14.49 -12.42
C ALA A 103 8.60 -13.63 -12.53
N THR A 104 8.30 -13.12 -13.73
CA THR A 104 7.09 -12.34 -13.98
C THR A 104 5.98 -13.24 -14.51
N GLY A 105 4.86 -13.35 -13.79
CA GLY A 105 3.65 -14.04 -14.23
C GLY A 105 2.39 -13.35 -13.72
N LYS A 106 1.25 -13.56 -14.40
CA LYS A 106 -0.07 -13.06 -13.96
C LYS A 106 -0.58 -13.86 -12.77
N PHE A 107 -0.13 -13.54 -11.56
CA PHE A 107 -0.55 -14.24 -10.34
C PHE A 107 -0.88 -13.27 -9.20
N LYS A 108 -1.83 -13.66 -8.33
CA LYS A 108 -2.04 -13.03 -7.01
C LYS A 108 -0.76 -13.23 -6.20
N SER A 109 0.11 -12.24 -6.28
CA SER A 109 1.43 -12.25 -5.64
C SER A 109 1.50 -11.15 -4.58
N VAL A 110 2.39 -11.35 -3.62
CA VAL A 110 2.79 -10.36 -2.63
C VAL A 110 4.20 -9.95 -2.93
N LEU A 111 4.42 -8.63 -2.94
CA LEU A 111 5.75 -8.05 -2.93
C LEU A 111 6.23 -7.99 -1.47
N PHE A 112 7.26 -8.78 -1.18
CA PHE A 112 8.06 -8.63 0.02
C PHE A 112 9.12 -7.55 -0.23
N VAL A 113 9.24 -6.62 0.71
CA VAL A 113 10.29 -5.60 0.70
C VAL A 113 10.96 -5.62 2.06
N ALA A 114 12.26 -5.87 2.08
CA ALA A 114 13.10 -5.63 3.23
C ALA A 114 13.73 -4.24 3.08
N VAL A 115 13.55 -3.39 4.09
CA VAL A 115 14.18 -2.08 4.16
C VAL A 115 15.06 -2.03 5.41
N CYS A 116 16.16 -1.30 5.31
CA CYS A 116 17.01 -0.97 6.44
C CYS A 116 17.02 0.54 6.66
N LYS A 117 17.46 0.93 7.85
CA LYS A 117 17.64 2.31 8.25
C LYS A 117 19.10 2.52 8.61
N ASP A 118 19.72 3.55 8.04
CA ASP A 118 21.10 3.90 8.38
C ASP A 118 21.17 4.82 9.62
N ALA A 119 22.41 5.14 10.02
CA ALA A 119 22.68 6.06 11.12
C ALA A 119 22.20 7.51 10.87
N ASN A 120 21.89 7.86 9.63
CA ASN A 120 21.34 9.16 9.24
C ASN A 120 19.82 9.14 9.16
N GLU A 121 19.18 8.13 9.74
CA GLU A 121 17.73 7.93 9.75
C GLU A 121 17.11 7.73 8.37
N CYS A 122 17.93 7.46 7.35
CA CYS A 122 17.47 7.25 5.99
C CYS A 122 17.05 5.79 5.80
N ILE A 123 15.84 5.58 5.27
CA ILE A 123 15.31 4.26 4.93
C ILE A 123 15.71 3.93 3.50
N TYR A 124 16.31 2.77 3.29
CA TYR A 124 16.68 2.28 1.97
C TYR A 124 16.29 0.81 1.78
N PRO A 125 15.88 0.40 0.58
CA PRO A 125 15.55 -0.99 0.30
C PRO A 125 16.82 -1.84 0.28
N VAL A 126 16.74 -3.01 0.91
CA VAL A 126 17.82 -4.01 0.96
C VAL A 126 17.51 -5.20 0.06
N ALA A 127 16.27 -5.68 0.06
CA ALA A 127 15.86 -6.79 -0.78
C ALA A 127 14.40 -6.69 -1.20
N PHE A 128 14.11 -7.26 -2.37
CA PHE A 128 12.76 -7.42 -2.90
C PHE A 128 12.51 -8.89 -3.19
N GLY A 129 11.30 -9.35 -2.93
CA GLY A 129 10.87 -10.71 -3.22
C GLY A 129 9.43 -10.73 -3.69
N ILE A 130 9.11 -11.64 -4.60
CA ILE A 130 7.73 -11.85 -5.04
C ILE A 130 7.36 -13.28 -4.62
N GLY A 131 6.26 -13.42 -3.89
CA GLY A 131 5.73 -14.73 -3.50
C GLY A 131 4.21 -14.76 -3.50
N HIS A 132 3.62 -15.83 -3.00
CA HIS A 132 2.17 -15.97 -2.91
C HIS A 132 1.61 -15.45 -1.58
N VAL A 133 0.41 -14.87 -1.62
CA VAL A 133 -0.18 -14.08 -0.51
C VAL A 133 -0.43 -14.90 0.75
N GLU A 134 -0.73 -16.18 0.61
CA GLU A 134 -1.15 -17.08 1.69
C GLU A 134 -0.11 -18.16 2.02
N GLU A 135 1.10 -18.06 1.47
CA GLU A 135 2.07 -19.15 1.58
C GLU A 135 3.16 -18.81 2.61
N GLU A 136 3.23 -19.61 3.67
CA GLU A 136 4.30 -19.55 4.67
C GLU A 136 5.67 -19.81 4.03
N ASP A 137 5.72 -20.72 3.05
CA ASP A 137 6.93 -21.07 2.31
C ASP A 137 7.49 -19.89 1.52
N SER A 138 6.63 -19.06 0.92
CA SER A 138 7.03 -17.85 0.19
C SER A 138 7.75 -16.84 1.10
N ARG A 139 7.25 -16.64 2.33
CA ARG A 139 7.85 -15.75 3.33
C ARG A 139 9.16 -16.32 3.88
N THR A 140 9.16 -17.63 4.17
CA THR A 140 10.33 -18.36 4.65
C THR A 140 11.45 -18.35 3.62
N TRP A 141 11.13 -18.58 2.35
CA TRP A 141 12.08 -18.50 1.24
C TRP A 141 12.71 -17.10 1.16
N PHE A 142 11.90 -16.05 1.22
CA PHE A 142 12.41 -14.68 1.15
C PHE A 142 13.36 -14.36 2.30
N LEU A 143 12.98 -14.70 3.53
CA LEU A 143 13.81 -14.46 4.72
C LEU A 143 15.11 -15.28 4.70
N ARG A 144 15.08 -16.51 4.19
CA ARG A 144 16.29 -17.32 3.98
C ARG A 144 17.20 -16.71 2.93
N LYS A 145 16.66 -16.23 1.81
CA LYS A 145 17.46 -15.55 0.78
C LYS A 145 18.07 -14.25 1.28
N LEU A 146 17.34 -13.50 2.10
CA LEU A 146 17.89 -12.35 2.79
C LEU A 146 19.04 -12.74 3.72
N HIS A 147 18.90 -13.86 4.44
CA HIS A 147 19.91 -14.35 5.38
C HIS A 147 21.17 -14.79 4.63
N ASP A 148 21.01 -15.53 3.54
CA ASP A 148 22.11 -15.97 2.69
C ASP A 148 22.91 -14.78 2.11
N ALA A 149 22.23 -13.67 1.80
CA ALA A 149 22.85 -12.51 1.15
C ALA A 149 23.47 -11.50 2.14
N VAL A 150 22.81 -11.25 3.27
CA VAL A 150 23.16 -10.16 4.21
C VAL A 150 23.69 -10.71 5.55
N GLY A 151 23.43 -11.98 5.85
CA GLY A 151 23.75 -12.60 7.13
C GLY A 151 22.86 -12.11 8.26
N CYS A 152 23.33 -12.30 9.49
CA CYS A 152 22.69 -11.81 10.71
C CYS A 152 23.73 -11.11 11.60
N PRO A 153 24.03 -9.82 11.35
CA PRO A 153 24.93 -9.04 12.21
C PRO A 153 24.48 -9.02 13.68
N GLU A 154 25.42 -8.81 14.60
CA GLU A 154 25.09 -8.64 16.02
C GLU A 154 24.07 -7.50 16.22
N ASN A 155 23.11 -7.72 17.11
CA ASN A 155 22.01 -6.78 17.39
C ASN A 155 21.06 -6.50 16.22
N THR A 156 20.97 -7.40 15.23
CA THR A 156 19.97 -7.29 14.16
C THR A 156 18.55 -7.22 14.76
N MET A 157 17.76 -6.24 14.30
CA MET A 157 16.37 -6.07 14.71
C MET A 157 15.44 -6.10 13.49
N PHE A 158 14.48 -7.01 13.52
CA PHE A 158 13.37 -7.03 12.57
C PHE A 158 12.15 -6.32 13.14
N ILE A 159 11.51 -5.49 12.32
CA ILE A 159 10.19 -4.91 12.58
C ILE A 159 9.27 -5.39 11.47
N SER A 160 8.21 -6.13 11.80
CA SER A 160 7.26 -6.65 10.82
C SER A 160 5.82 -6.26 11.16
N ASP A 161 4.91 -6.40 10.19
CA ASP A 161 3.47 -6.33 10.43
C ASP A 161 3.02 -7.38 11.48
N GLN A 162 1.85 -7.18 12.08
CA GLN A 162 1.25 -7.98 13.17
C GLN A 162 0.73 -9.36 12.71
N HIS A 163 1.45 -10.02 11.79
CA HIS A 163 1.11 -11.36 11.35
C HIS A 163 1.88 -12.40 12.18
N LEU A 164 1.16 -13.24 12.93
CA LEU A 164 1.75 -14.24 13.84
C LEU A 164 2.73 -15.19 13.14
N ASP A 165 2.48 -15.54 11.88
CA ASP A 165 3.35 -16.45 11.13
C ASP A 165 4.70 -15.81 10.80
N ILE A 166 4.76 -14.49 10.56
CA ILE A 166 6.03 -13.81 10.29
C ILE A 166 6.96 -13.88 11.51
N LYS A 167 6.40 -13.70 12.71
CA LYS A 167 7.16 -13.83 13.96
C LYS A 167 7.81 -15.22 14.07
N LYS A 168 7.04 -16.29 13.83
CA LYS A 168 7.55 -17.66 13.90
C LYS A 168 8.66 -17.89 12.87
N ILE A 169 8.47 -17.44 11.64
CA ILE A 169 9.46 -17.61 10.58
C ILE A 169 10.76 -16.87 10.91
N ILE A 170 10.68 -15.62 11.41
CA ILE A 170 11.88 -14.87 11.80
C ILE A 170 12.62 -15.57 12.92
N GLN A 171 11.92 -16.07 13.95
CA GLN A 171 12.54 -16.85 15.02
C GLN A 171 13.24 -18.12 14.52
N ASN A 172 12.72 -18.73 13.45
CA ASN A 172 13.30 -19.93 12.85
C ASN A 172 14.49 -19.63 11.92
N VAL A 173 14.45 -18.53 11.16
CA VAL A 173 15.49 -18.18 10.18
C VAL A 173 16.60 -17.31 10.80
N TYR A 174 16.27 -16.47 11.77
CA TYR A 174 17.17 -15.56 12.48
C TYR A 174 17.00 -15.73 14.00
N PRO A 175 17.41 -16.87 14.57
CA PRO A 175 17.22 -17.15 16.00
C PRO A 175 17.94 -16.16 16.93
N GLU A 176 18.99 -15.51 16.43
CA GLU A 176 19.78 -14.52 17.18
C GLU A 176 19.29 -13.07 16.99
N ALA A 177 18.36 -12.82 16.07
CA ALA A 177 17.84 -11.48 15.85
C ALA A 177 16.73 -11.12 16.83
N HIS A 178 16.68 -9.85 17.20
CA HIS A 178 15.53 -9.29 17.90
C HIS A 178 14.37 -9.08 16.94
N HIS A 179 13.13 -9.26 17.43
CA HIS A 179 11.93 -9.04 16.62
C HIS A 179 10.90 -8.21 17.39
N SER A 180 10.35 -7.20 16.72
CA SER A 180 9.27 -6.35 17.21
C SER A 180 8.14 -6.26 16.17
N LEU A 181 6.94 -5.97 16.64
CA LEU A 181 5.78 -5.74 15.79
C LEU A 181 5.65 -4.25 15.47
N CYS A 182 5.24 -3.94 14.24
CA CYS A 182 4.99 -2.58 13.80
C CYS A 182 3.69 -2.06 14.44
N GLY A 183 3.77 -0.93 15.15
CA GLY A 183 2.61 -0.30 15.80
C GLY A 183 1.72 0.54 14.89
N TYR A 184 2.05 0.64 13.59
CA TYR A 184 1.29 1.45 12.62
C TYR A 184 0.18 0.68 11.88
N HIS A 185 0.26 -0.65 11.86
CA HIS A 185 -0.64 -1.53 11.10
C HIS A 185 -1.65 -2.22 12.03
#